data_AF-A0A200ICF7-F1
#
_entry.id   AF-A0A200ICF7-F1
#
_cell.length_a   1.000
_cell.length_b   1.000
_cell.length_c   1.000
_cell.angle_alpha   90.00
_cell.angle_beta   90.00
_cell.angle_gamma   90.00
#
_symmetry.space_group_name_H-M   'P 1'
#
loop_
_entity.id
_entity.type
_entity.pdbx_description
1 polymer ?
#
loop_
_entity_poly.entity_id
_entity_poly.type
_entity_poly.pdbx_seq_one_letter_code
_entity_poly.pdbx_strand_id
1 'polypeptide(L)'
;MRKNQVSIKFERFGKDIPDEFKELNMQVMSVYADGNDLYETLCGAFQLALNEVAKYEHNNFGCRESYDSLELTQRKVKGLKLCRKIKHDFSDSNSKEE
;
A
#
# COMPACT_ATOMS: atom_id res chain seq x y z
N MET A 1 20.42 19.65 -8.05
CA MET A 1 19.60 18.60 -8.69
C MET A 1 18.53 18.16 -7.69
N ARG A 2 17.29 17.92 -8.13
CA ARG A 2 16.26 17.34 -7.24
C ARG A 2 16.65 15.88 -7.00
N LYS A 3 16.90 15.52 -5.74
CA LYS A 3 17.18 14.13 -5.35
C LYS A 3 15.92 13.30 -5.50
N ASN A 4 16.05 12.07 -5.97
CA ASN A 4 15.00 11.07 -5.87
C ASN A 4 14.72 10.82 -4.38
N GLN A 5 13.46 10.58 -4.05
CA GLN A 5 13.02 10.32 -2.69
C GLN A 5 12.14 9.09 -2.71
N VAL A 6 12.45 8.14 -1.83
CA VAL A 6 11.67 6.93 -1.62
C VAL A 6 11.26 6.88 -0.16
N SER A 7 9.97 6.69 0.08
CA SER A 7 9.41 6.46 1.40
C SER A 7 8.66 5.13 1.42
N ILE A 8 8.95 4.29 2.41
CA ILE A 8 8.18 3.06 2.64
C ILE A 8 7.49 3.21 3.99
N LYS A 9 6.17 3.04 3.99
CA LYS A 9 5.33 3.11 5.18
C LYS A 9 4.69 1.76 5.44
N PHE A 10 4.78 1.29 6.68
CA PHE A 10 4.05 0.13 7.17
C PHE A 10 3.06 0.59 8.23
N GLU A 11 1.80 0.24 8.04
CA GLU A 11 0.74 0.46 9.03
C GLU A 11 0.19 -0.90 9.41
N ARG A 12 0.15 -1.18 10.71
CA ARG A 12 -0.42 -2.41 11.27
C ARG A 12 -1.47 -2.07 12.29
N PHE A 13 -2.50 -2.90 12.32
CA PHE A 13 -3.67 -2.74 13.17
C PHE A 13 -4.09 -4.12 13.68
N GLY A 14 -4.85 -4.15 14.77
CA GLY A 14 -5.47 -5.39 15.26
C GLY A 14 -4.52 -6.24 16.10
N LYS A 15 -4.77 -7.55 16.11
CA LYS A 15 -4.18 -8.48 17.09
C LYS A 15 -2.71 -8.83 16.85
N ASP A 16 -2.21 -8.55 15.64
CA ASP A 16 -0.87 -8.94 15.18
C ASP A 16 0.17 -7.81 15.33
N ILE A 17 -0.19 -6.71 16.00
CA ILE A 17 0.76 -5.65 16.33
C ILE A 17 1.69 -6.08 17.48
N PRO A 18 2.98 -5.68 17.48
CA PRO A 18 3.89 -5.98 18.58
C PRO A 18 3.37 -5.45 19.92
N ASP A 19 3.75 -6.11 21.01
CA ASP A 19 3.23 -5.85 22.36
C ASP A 19 3.36 -4.39 22.79
N GLU A 20 4.49 -3.75 22.47
CA GLU A 20 4.76 -2.34 22.76
C GLU A 20 3.80 -1.35 22.08
N PHE A 21 3.08 -1.78 21.03
CA PHE A 21 2.10 -0.96 20.32
C PHE A 21 0.65 -1.34 20.66
N LYS A 22 0.42 -2.35 21.51
CA LYS A 22 -0.94 -2.83 21.84
C LYS A 22 -1.81 -1.75 22.48
N GLU A 23 -1.25 -0.90 23.34
CA GLU A 23 -1.97 0.21 23.97
C GLU A 23 -2.47 1.24 22.96
N LEU A 24 -1.71 1.46 21.90
CA LEU A 24 -2.05 2.38 20.81
C LEU A 24 -2.96 1.72 19.76
N ASN A 25 -3.15 0.40 19.84
CA ASN A 25 -3.90 -0.42 18.87
C ASN A 25 -3.43 -0.23 17.41
N MET A 26 -2.20 0.26 17.22
CA MET A 26 -1.64 0.61 15.92
C MET A 26 -0.13 0.70 15.99
N GLN A 27 0.55 0.17 14.97
CA GLN A 27 1.96 0.41 14.71
C GLN A 27 2.11 1.13 13.38
N VAL A 28 2.86 2.24 13.36
CA VAL A 28 3.24 2.94 12.13
C VAL A 28 4.75 3.03 12.05
N MET A 29 5.34 2.45 11.01
CA MET A 29 6.75 2.55 10.71
C MET A 29 6.93 3.28 9.38
N SER A 30 7.87 4.21 9.31
CA SER A 30 8.22 4.89 8.07
C SER A 30 9.72 4.91 7.92
N VAL A 31 10.21 4.54 6.74
CA VAL A 31 11.61 4.74 6.37
C VAL A 31 11.68 5.66 5.16
N TYR A 32 12.77 6.41 5.10
CA TYR A 32 13.02 7.41 4.08
C TYR A 32 14.44 7.26 3.55
N ALA A 33 14.58 7.32 2.23
CA ALA A 33 15.87 7.39 1.56
C ALA A 33 15.82 8.47 0.46
N ASP A 34 16.92 9.19 0.30
CA ASP A 34 17.14 10.13 -0.79
C ASP A 34 18.44 9.81 -1.54
N GLY A 35 18.44 10.08 -2.85
CA GLY A 35 19.61 9.78 -3.67
C GLY A 35 19.51 10.35 -5.08
N ASN A 36 20.63 10.32 -5.80
CA ASN A 36 20.67 10.82 -7.17
C ASN A 36 20.22 9.75 -8.17
N ASP A 37 20.40 8.48 -7.83
CA ASP A 37 19.93 7.34 -8.61
C ASP A 37 18.68 6.70 -7.96
N LEU A 38 17.65 6.46 -8.76
CA LEU A 38 16.36 5.96 -8.24
C LEU A 38 16.46 4.49 -7.78
N TYR A 39 17.24 3.66 -8.47
CA TYR A 39 17.39 2.25 -8.13
C TYR A 39 18.15 2.08 -6.82
N GLU A 40 19.27 2.78 -6.65
CA GLU A 40 20.03 2.78 -5.40
C GLU A 40 19.19 3.32 -4.24
N THR A 41 18.43 4.40 -4.47
CA THR A 41 17.54 4.97 -3.44
C THR A 41 16.45 3.97 -3.04
N LEU A 42 15.89 3.22 -3.99
CA LEU A 42 14.90 2.18 -3.73
C LEU A 42 15.49 1.01 -2.94
N CYS A 43 16.65 0.49 -3.34
CA CYS A 43 17.36 -0.58 -2.62
C CYS A 43 17.72 -0.15 -1.19
N GLY A 44 18.20 1.09 -1.02
CA GLY A 44 18.48 1.66 0.30
C GLY A 44 17.23 1.75 1.18
N ALA A 45 16.12 2.24 0.63
CA ALA A 45 14.84 2.28 1.35
C ALA A 45 14.36 0.88 1.78
N PHE A 46 14.50 -0.14 0.90
CA PHE A 46 14.16 -1.52 1.25
C PHE A 46 15.03 -2.07 2.37
N GLN A 47 16.34 -1.83 2.34
CA GLN A 47 17.23 -2.27 3.41
C GLN A 47 16.87 -1.62 4.75
N LEU A 48 16.58 -0.32 4.75
CA LEU A 48 16.13 0.41 5.95
C LEU A 48 14.82 -0.18 6.48
N ALA A 49 13.85 -0.48 5.60
CA ALA A 49 12.58 -1.09 5.97
C ALA A 49 12.78 -2.47 6.61
N LEU A 50 13.65 -3.32 6.05
CA LEU A 50 13.96 -4.64 6.60
C LEU A 50 14.62 -4.53 7.98
N ASN A 51 15.56 -3.60 8.13
CA ASN A 51 16.22 -3.36 9.42
C ASN A 51 15.22 -2.87 10.47
N GLU A 52 14.26 -2.02 10.11
CA GLU A 52 13.21 -1.55 11.02
C GLU A 52 12.30 -2.70 11.44
N VAL A 53 11.89 -3.53 10.48
CA VAL A 53 11.06 -4.71 10.71
C VAL A 53 11.77 -5.74 11.61
N ALA A 54 13.08 -5.90 11.47
CA ALA A 54 13.89 -6.85 12.24
C ALA A 54 14.03 -6.50 13.73
N LYS A 55 13.66 -5.29 14.15
CA LYS A 55 13.68 -4.89 15.56
C LYS A 55 12.59 -5.56 16.40
N TYR A 56 11.54 -6.06 15.75
CA TYR A 56 10.36 -6.60 16.42
C TYR A 56 10.36 -8.13 16.32
N GLU A 57 9.94 -8.82 17.40
CA GLU A 57 9.86 -10.27 17.41
C GLU A 57 9.05 -10.79 16.21
N HIS A 58 9.66 -11.73 15.47
CA HIS A 58 9.12 -12.22 14.21
C HIS A 58 7.97 -13.23 14.35
N ASN A 59 7.52 -13.49 15.58
CA ASN A 59 6.66 -14.62 15.92
C ASN A 59 5.31 -14.65 15.16
N ASN A 60 4.85 -13.51 14.63
CA ASN A 60 3.60 -13.40 13.84
C ASN A 60 3.76 -12.94 12.38
N PHE A 61 4.99 -12.79 11.86
CA PHE A 61 5.20 -12.41 10.44
C PHE A 61 4.82 -13.53 9.45
N GLY A 62 4.56 -14.74 9.96
CA GLY A 62 4.15 -15.91 9.17
C GLY A 62 2.67 -15.95 8.80
N CYS A 63 1.81 -15.12 9.40
CA CYS A 63 0.40 -15.02 9.00
C CYS A 63 0.27 -14.16 7.74
N ARG A 64 0.87 -14.64 6.66
CA ARG A 64 0.61 -14.14 5.32
C ARG A 64 -0.75 -14.69 4.94
N GLU A 65 -1.83 -13.98 5.26
CA GLU A 65 -2.97 -14.04 4.35
C GLU A 65 -2.39 -13.67 2.98
N SER A 66 -2.37 -14.63 2.05
CA SER A 66 -1.81 -14.42 0.73
C SER A 66 -2.63 -13.34 0.04
N TYR A 67 -2.19 -12.10 0.19
CA TYR A 67 -2.83 -10.95 -0.38
C TYR A 67 -2.48 -10.97 -1.88
N ASP A 68 -3.34 -11.58 -2.68
CA ASP A 68 -3.15 -11.61 -4.14
C ASP A 68 -3.40 -10.20 -4.69
N SER A 69 -2.32 -9.42 -4.75
CA SER A 69 -2.32 -8.08 -5.33
C SER A 69 -2.86 -8.06 -6.76
N LEU A 70 -2.74 -9.18 -7.51
CA LEU A 70 -3.29 -9.31 -8.85
C LEU A 70 -4.82 -9.36 -8.78
N GLU A 71 -5.38 -10.10 -7.83
CA GLU A 71 -6.83 -10.20 -7.63
C GLU A 71 -7.45 -8.85 -7.23
N LEU A 72 -6.82 -8.10 -6.32
CA LEU A 72 -7.28 -6.76 -5.95
C LEU A 72 -7.18 -5.79 -7.14
N THR A 73 -6.08 -5.85 -7.89
CA THR A 73 -5.87 -5.00 -9.09
C THR A 73 -6.93 -5.32 -10.14
N GLN A 74 -7.21 -6.60 -10.39
CA GLN A 74 -8.25 -7.03 -11.31
C GLN A 74 -9.64 -6.60 -10.83
N ARG A 75 -9.94 -6.72 -9.53
CA ARG A 75 -11.21 -6.25 -8.94
C ARG A 75 -11.37 -4.73 -9.10
N LYS A 76 -10.32 -3.95 -8.82
CA LYS A 76 -10.32 -2.49 -9.01
C LYS A 76 -10.52 -2.11 -10.49
N VAL A 77 -9.81 -2.76 -11.42
CA VAL A 77 -9.96 -2.52 -12.86
C VAL A 77 -11.37 -2.90 -13.35
N LYS A 78 -11.93 -4.03 -12.89
CA LYS A 78 -13.31 -4.43 -13.21
C LYS A 78 -14.33 -3.41 -12.66
N GLY A 79 -14.16 -2.97 -11.41
CA GLY A 79 -15.00 -1.95 -10.80
C GLY A 79 -14.97 -0.63 -11.58
N LEU A 80 -13.80 -0.16 -11.99
CA LEU A 80 -13.64 1.04 -12.80
C LEU A 80 -14.32 0.92 -14.18
N LYS A 81 -14.23 -0.24 -14.83
CA LYS A 81 -14.93 -0.52 -16.10
C LYS A 81 -16.45 -0.50 -15.92
N LEU A 82 -16.96 -1.08 -14.82
CA LEU A 82 -18.38 -1.07 -14.50
C LEU A 82 -18.89 0.35 -14.24
N CYS A 83 -18.16 1.15 -13.46
CA CYS A 83 -18.50 2.56 -13.23
C CYS A 83 -18.52 3.39 -14.51
N ARG A 84 -17.60 3.13 -15.46
CA ARG A 84 -17.63 3.79 -16.78
C ARG A 84 -18.86 3.39 -17.59
N LYS A 85 -19.23 2.10 -17.58
CA LYS A 85 -20.41 1.62 -18.29
C LYS A 85 -21.70 2.23 -17.72
N ILE A 86 -21.84 2.24 -16.41
CA ILE A 86 -22.98 2.90 -15.73
C ILE A 86 -23.04 4.39 -16.10
N LYS A 87 -21.91 5.11 -16.10
CA LYS A 87 -21.90 6.52 -16.51
C LYS A 87 -22.32 6.73 -17.97
N HIS A 88 -21.92 5.84 -18.87
CA HIS A 88 -22.29 5.89 -20.29
C HIS A 88 -23.78 5.58 -20.49
N ASP A 89 -24.29 4.56 -19.80
CA ASP A 89 -25.71 4.16 -19.86
C ASP A 89 -26.61 5.28 -19.29
N PHE A 90 -26.15 6.01 -18.26
CA PHE A 90 -26.84 7.20 -17.71
C PHE A 90 -26.75 8.43 -18.62
N SER A 91 -25.66 8.64 -19.36
CA SER A 91 -25.56 9.75 -20.32
C SER A 91 -26.39 9.53 -21.58
N ASP A 92 -26.53 8.28 -22.02
CA ASP A 92 -27.34 7.92 -23.21
C ASP A 92 -28.85 7.91 -22.93
N SER A 93 -29.25 7.79 -21.67
CA SER A 93 -30.66 7.83 -21.25
C SER A 93 -31.16 9.26 -21.02
N ASN A 94 -30.27 10.22 -20.71
CA ASN A 94 -30.60 11.64 -20.55
C ASN A 94 -30.57 12.45 -21.86
N SER A 95 -30.17 11.87 -22.98
CA SER A 95 -30.09 12.55 -24.29
C SER A 95 -31.32 12.37 -25.18
N LYS A 96 -32.45 11.89 -24.62
CA LYS A 96 -33.71 11.65 -25.36
C LYS A 96 -34.90 12.50 -24.89
N GLU A 97 -34.68 13.51 -24.05
CA GLU A 97 -35.70 14.51 -23.72
C GLU A 97 -35.28 15.89 -24.26
N GLU A 98 -35.57 16.12 -25.54
CA GLU A 98 -35.84 17.45 -26.13
C GLU A 98 -37.05 17.33 -27.08
#